data_AF-A0A9W7X620-F1
#
_entry.id   AF-A0A9W7X620-F1
#
_cell.length_a   1.000
_cell.length_b   1.000
_cell.length_c   1.000
_cell.angle_alpha   90.00
_cell.angle_beta   90.00
_cell.angle_gamma   90.00
#
_symmetry.space_group_name_H-M   'P 1'
#
loop_
_entity.id
_entity.type
_entity.pdbx_description
1 polymer ?
#
loop_
_entity_poly.entity_id
_entity_poly.type
_entity_poly.pdbx_seq_one_letter_code
_entity_poly.pdbx_strand_id
1 'polypeptide(L)'
;DNSQQHSSKSFPPPPFKDPAGSDSGLYTGPPPIPPPPGPAHTWNMYPHQWPPFPPGAPYLPFDPSRPPPGTFETPQYNDIPPPTWTQNEWNPPDPHFRGHFPPHSAPAPYQSNFRSDSTNRQNYPFTDRPWPDDYQSNQDQTRSTSTTASDEESLQRSKDERWVHGFLLQISTKDQPPEPPKYKPSIAEFRQKLYGTLQMVSELNQVRQMLEDNLENERVWTETLSKAAELKNIVRERLTSLKDPDCLGSIQRKLLLIKKKRARGRRRKREEREEMQEQEVRRAQRQAEVDKWQMKRIQEVEEKNREKELKLAADAVLSEVRKKQADTKRIQDILKSLEKLRKLRKEAAARRGMFPEKQSDETFEGHLERLRCLISKRTAVYAAEEKALRVMLEGEQEEERKRDRDIRQKKEKEKLFQKKREVDFMLFGAELPPHHPLQPFQDYYTQAERSLPALIQIRREWDQFLVPVEHPDGTPVPQGWVLPDQPSDDIWATALEK
;
A
#
# COMPACT_ATOMS: atom_id res chain seq x y z
N ASP A 1 -17.98 72.28 -21.42
CA ASP A 1 -19.37 72.36 -20.94
C ASP A 1 -19.84 70.98 -20.53
N ASN A 2 -20.58 70.94 -19.43
CA ASN A 2 -21.24 69.81 -18.76
C ASN A 2 -20.38 68.82 -17.93
N SER A 3 -20.59 68.94 -16.62
CA SER A 3 -20.03 68.18 -15.52
C SER A 3 -21.09 67.24 -14.91
N GLN A 4 -20.72 66.01 -14.55
CA GLN A 4 -21.44 65.17 -13.58
C GLN A 4 -20.38 64.59 -12.63
N GLN A 5 -20.15 65.16 -11.44
CA GLN A 5 -20.86 64.92 -10.17
C GLN A 5 -21.02 63.45 -9.78
N HIS A 6 -19.99 62.88 -9.13
CA HIS A 6 -20.13 61.75 -8.21
C HIS A 6 -20.14 62.26 -6.77
N SER A 7 -21.27 62.05 -6.10
CA SER A 7 -21.53 62.41 -4.71
C SER A 7 -21.14 61.23 -3.80
N SER A 8 -20.10 61.41 -3.00
CA SER A 8 -19.66 60.50 -1.94
C SER A 8 -20.47 60.74 -0.67
N LYS A 9 -21.34 59.79 -0.32
CA LYS A 9 -22.07 59.78 0.97
C LYS A 9 -21.16 59.22 2.07
N SER A 10 -20.76 60.09 3.00
CA SER A 10 -20.11 59.69 4.26
C SER A 10 -21.16 59.24 5.28
N PHE A 11 -20.98 58.08 5.88
CA PHE A 11 -21.74 57.64 7.05
C PHE A 11 -21.03 58.09 8.34
N PRO A 12 -21.77 58.57 9.37
CA PRO A 12 -21.17 58.92 10.66
C PRO A 12 -20.96 57.68 11.56
N PRO A 13 -19.95 57.69 12.45
CA PRO A 13 -19.74 56.62 13.42
C PRO A 13 -20.73 56.68 14.59
N PRO A 14 -21.01 55.55 15.27
CA PRO A 14 -21.92 55.50 16.41
C PRO A 14 -21.28 56.04 17.70
N PRO A 15 -22.09 56.53 18.67
CA PRO A 15 -21.59 57.14 19.89
C PRO A 15 -21.13 56.10 20.94
N PHE A 16 -19.98 56.40 21.54
CA PHE A 16 -19.47 55.76 22.76
C PHE A 16 -20.40 56.05 23.95
N LYS A 17 -20.69 55.03 24.75
CA LYS A 17 -21.27 55.15 26.09
C LYS A 17 -20.23 54.68 27.11
N ASP A 18 -19.82 55.58 27.99
CA ASP A 18 -19.06 55.25 29.19
C ASP A 18 -19.96 54.57 30.24
N PRO A 19 -19.46 53.60 31.02
CA PRO A 19 -20.12 53.15 32.23
C PRO A 19 -19.45 53.73 33.48
N ALA A 20 -20.24 54.45 34.28
CA ALA A 20 -20.00 54.64 35.71
C ALA A 20 -21.05 53.79 36.45
N GLY A 21 -20.60 53.02 37.45
CA GLY A 21 -21.52 52.22 38.27
C GLY A 21 -20.83 51.07 39.00
N SER A 22 -20.04 51.43 40.00
CA SER A 22 -19.67 50.58 41.12
C SER A 22 -20.92 50.11 41.86
N ASP A 23 -21.15 48.79 41.94
CA ASP A 23 -21.83 48.24 43.10
C ASP A 23 -21.39 46.81 43.41
N SER A 24 -21.17 46.59 44.69
CA SER A 24 -20.66 45.39 45.33
C SER A 24 -21.68 44.24 45.32
N GLY A 25 -21.26 43.05 44.89
CA GLY A 25 -22.07 41.84 44.98
C GLY A 25 -21.21 40.58 44.98
N LEU A 26 -20.96 40.03 46.17
CA LEU A 26 -20.37 38.72 46.40
C LEU A 26 -21.26 37.63 45.78
N TYR A 27 -20.75 36.94 44.75
CA TYR A 27 -21.27 35.63 44.33
C TYR A 27 -20.09 34.70 44.03
N THR A 28 -20.01 33.64 44.84
CA THR A 28 -19.09 32.52 44.70
C THR A 28 -19.49 31.67 43.49
N GLY A 29 -18.71 31.73 42.41
CA GLY A 29 -18.79 30.80 41.28
C GLY A 29 -18.00 29.50 41.53
N PRO A 30 -18.34 28.39 40.84
CA PRO A 30 -17.62 27.12 40.93
C PRO A 30 -16.23 27.21 40.29
N PRO A 31 -15.27 26.34 40.67
CA PRO A 31 -13.87 26.47 40.28
C PRO A 31 -13.64 26.27 38.76
N PRO A 32 -12.61 26.92 38.19
CA PRO A 32 -12.31 26.83 36.77
C PRO A 32 -11.75 25.45 36.39
N ILE A 33 -12.25 24.92 35.28
CA ILE A 33 -11.72 23.75 34.58
C ILE A 33 -10.35 24.12 33.99
N PRO A 34 -9.30 23.29 34.14
CA PRO A 34 -7.99 23.58 33.56
C PRO A 34 -8.02 23.52 32.01
N PRO A 35 -7.24 24.36 31.32
CA PRO A 35 -7.19 24.39 29.86
C PRO A 35 -6.54 23.11 29.28
N PRO A 36 -6.90 22.71 28.04
CA PRO A 36 -6.29 21.56 27.39
C PRO A 36 -4.82 21.84 27.05
N PRO A 37 -3.92 20.84 27.15
CA PRO A 37 -2.55 21.01 26.69
C PRO A 37 -2.53 21.15 25.17
N GLY A 38 -1.99 22.28 24.70
CA GLY A 38 -1.74 22.56 23.29
C GLY A 38 -0.61 21.71 22.70
N PRO A 39 -0.45 21.73 21.36
CA PRO A 39 0.38 20.80 20.61
C PRO A 39 1.85 21.23 20.65
N ALA A 40 2.72 20.34 21.12
CA ALA A 40 4.16 20.50 21.00
C ALA A 40 4.75 19.26 20.28
N HIS A 41 5.02 19.44 19.00
CA HIS A 41 6.03 18.67 18.29
C HIS A 41 7.40 19.20 18.70
N THR A 42 8.31 18.34 19.18
CA THR A 42 9.75 18.36 18.85
C THR A 42 10.43 17.08 19.34
N TRP A 43 10.94 16.31 18.38
CA TRP A 43 12.20 15.55 18.35
C TRP A 43 12.89 15.13 19.67
N ASN A 44 13.10 13.84 19.87
CA ASN A 44 14.45 13.28 19.71
C ASN A 44 14.53 11.75 19.82
N MET A 45 15.36 11.18 18.95
CA MET A 45 15.87 9.83 19.00
C MET A 45 16.71 9.62 20.27
N TYR A 46 16.57 8.45 20.90
CA TYR A 46 17.67 7.84 21.65
C TYR A 46 17.80 6.35 21.31
N PRO A 47 19.03 5.82 21.29
CA PRO A 47 19.35 4.46 20.88
C PRO A 47 19.17 3.47 22.04
N HIS A 48 18.65 2.28 21.75
CA HIS A 48 18.64 1.20 22.73
C HIS A 48 20.06 0.66 22.94
N GLN A 49 20.64 0.97 24.10
CA GLN A 49 21.80 0.28 24.65
C GLN A 49 21.34 -0.98 25.39
N TRP A 50 22.04 -2.09 25.15
CA TRP A 50 21.88 -3.36 25.86
C TRP A 50 22.49 -3.28 27.26
N PRO A 51 21.96 -4.01 28.26
CA PRO A 51 22.49 -4.00 29.62
C PRO A 51 23.84 -4.73 29.72
N PRO A 52 24.69 -4.37 30.70
CA PRO A 52 26.02 -4.94 30.87
C PRO A 52 25.98 -6.34 31.51
N PHE A 53 26.85 -7.23 31.05
CA PHE A 53 27.11 -8.53 31.68
C PHE A 53 28.02 -8.37 32.92
N PRO A 54 27.80 -9.14 34.00
CA PRO A 54 28.70 -9.17 35.15
C PRO A 54 29.99 -9.94 34.85
N PRO A 55 31.15 -9.56 35.42
CA PRO A 55 32.41 -10.25 35.21
C PRO A 55 32.60 -11.38 36.24
N GLY A 56 33.03 -12.55 35.76
CA GLY A 56 33.66 -13.58 36.58
C GLY A 56 32.88 -14.88 36.73
N ALA A 57 33.09 -15.81 35.80
CA ALA A 57 32.94 -17.24 36.04
C ALA A 57 34.03 -18.00 35.27
N PRO A 58 34.72 -18.97 35.89
CA PRO A 58 35.83 -19.68 35.26
C PRO A 58 35.33 -20.65 34.18
N TYR A 59 36.04 -20.68 33.05
CA TYR A 59 35.80 -21.60 31.94
C TYR A 59 36.01 -23.05 32.39
N LEU A 60 34.96 -23.87 32.32
CA LEU A 60 35.06 -25.33 32.40
C LEU A 60 35.40 -25.91 31.00
N PRO A 61 36.24 -26.96 30.91
CA PRO A 61 36.64 -27.57 29.65
C PRO A 61 35.48 -28.36 29.01
N PHE A 62 35.44 -28.31 27.68
CA PHE A 62 34.41 -28.88 26.81
C PHE A 62 34.39 -30.42 26.86
N ASP A 63 33.24 -30.99 27.26
CA ASP A 63 32.96 -32.44 27.25
C ASP A 63 32.19 -32.81 25.97
N PRO A 64 32.77 -33.59 25.04
CA PRO A 64 32.15 -33.94 23.76
C PRO A 64 31.00 -34.96 23.88
N SER A 65 30.65 -35.39 25.09
CA SER A 65 29.59 -36.38 25.34
C SER A 65 28.20 -35.76 25.51
N ARG A 66 28.07 -34.42 25.51
CA ARG A 66 26.78 -33.72 25.69
C ARG A 66 26.20 -33.20 24.37
N PRO A 67 24.94 -33.52 24.03
CA PRO A 67 24.25 -32.90 22.91
C PRO A 67 23.88 -31.43 23.20
N PRO A 68 23.74 -30.58 22.17
CA PRO A 68 23.50 -29.15 22.32
C PRO A 68 22.10 -28.85 22.91
N PRO A 69 21.95 -27.78 23.71
CA PRO A 69 20.66 -27.45 24.32
C PRO A 69 19.74 -26.80 23.29
N GLY A 70 18.59 -27.44 22.99
CA GLY A 70 17.54 -26.79 22.19
C GLY A 70 16.68 -27.71 21.33
N THR A 71 16.10 -28.76 21.90
CA THR A 71 14.95 -29.46 21.31
C THR A 71 13.94 -29.74 22.41
N PHE A 72 12.81 -29.04 22.38
CA PHE A 72 11.68 -29.29 23.26
C PHE A 72 10.96 -30.57 22.81
N GLU A 73 11.07 -31.62 23.61
CA GLU A 73 10.14 -32.75 23.59
C GLU A 73 9.00 -32.52 24.58
N THR A 74 7.81 -32.89 24.15
CA THR A 74 6.53 -32.79 24.86
C THR A 74 6.44 -33.73 26.07
N PRO A 75 5.81 -33.33 27.19
CA PRO A 75 5.61 -34.23 28.32
C PRO A 75 4.47 -35.22 28.05
N GLN A 76 4.73 -36.50 28.25
CA GLN A 76 3.71 -37.48 28.61
C GLN A 76 3.21 -37.18 30.03
N TYR A 77 1.89 -37.20 30.23
CA TYR A 77 1.28 -37.38 31.54
C TYR A 77 0.03 -38.27 31.44
N ASN A 78 -0.09 -39.15 32.42
CA ASN A 78 -1.08 -40.22 32.57
C ASN A 78 -2.51 -39.74 32.84
N ASP A 79 -3.46 -40.53 32.33
CA ASP A 79 -4.76 -40.96 32.86
C ASP A 79 -5.48 -40.12 33.94
N ILE A 80 -6.43 -39.28 33.52
CA ILE A 80 -7.72 -39.01 34.19
C ILE A 80 -8.76 -38.64 33.11
N PRO A 81 -9.94 -39.29 32.99
CA PRO A 81 -10.94 -38.90 32.01
C PRO A 81 -11.86 -37.77 32.53
N PRO A 82 -12.13 -36.71 31.74
CA PRO A 82 -13.13 -35.70 32.07
C PRO A 82 -14.49 -35.98 31.37
N PRO A 83 -15.58 -35.31 31.78
CA PRO A 83 -16.95 -35.79 31.64
C PRO A 83 -17.57 -35.49 30.26
N THR A 84 -18.49 -36.37 29.90
CA THR A 84 -19.43 -36.27 28.77
C THR A 84 -20.28 -35.00 28.85
N TRP A 85 -20.16 -34.12 27.85
CA TRP A 85 -21.19 -33.13 27.52
C TRP A 85 -21.62 -33.27 26.07
N THR A 86 -22.93 -33.19 25.92
CA THR A 86 -23.82 -33.58 24.82
C THR A 86 -23.68 -32.75 23.55
N GLN A 87 -23.70 -33.45 22.42
CA GLN A 87 -23.82 -32.93 21.06
C GLN A 87 -25.26 -33.17 20.57
N ASN A 88 -26.00 -32.09 20.29
CA ASN A 88 -27.33 -31.96 19.66
C ASN A 88 -27.41 -30.45 19.31
N GLU A 89 -27.84 -29.92 18.17
CA GLU A 89 -28.67 -30.27 17.01
C GLU A 89 -28.01 -29.58 15.78
N TRP A 90 -28.11 -30.00 14.52
CA TRP A 90 -29.27 -29.83 13.65
C TRP A 90 -29.02 -30.61 12.34
N ASN A 91 -29.88 -31.59 12.05
CA ASN A 91 -30.06 -32.20 10.73
C ASN A 91 -31.18 -31.47 9.96
N PRO A 92 -31.14 -31.47 8.62
CA PRO A 92 -32.34 -31.61 7.80
C PRO A 92 -32.39 -33.02 7.16
N PRO A 93 -33.58 -33.52 6.77
CA PRO A 93 -33.84 -34.95 6.61
C PRO A 93 -33.57 -35.48 5.21
N ASP A 94 -33.12 -36.73 5.17
CA ASP A 94 -33.15 -37.62 4.01
C ASP A 94 -34.39 -38.53 4.15
N PRO A 95 -35.16 -38.82 3.09
CA PRO A 95 -36.04 -39.98 3.06
C PRO A 95 -35.39 -41.12 2.26
N HIS A 96 -35.07 -42.17 3.01
CA HIS A 96 -34.69 -43.49 2.54
C HIS A 96 -35.58 -44.03 1.41
N PHE A 97 -34.95 -44.69 0.42
CA PHE A 97 -35.50 -45.95 -0.09
C PHE A 97 -34.42 -47.04 -0.20
N ARG A 98 -34.88 -48.21 0.19
CA ARG A 98 -34.21 -49.46 0.60
C ARG A 98 -33.91 -50.34 -0.63
N GLY A 99 -32.83 -51.13 -0.60
CA GLY A 99 -32.76 -52.34 -1.44
C GLY A 99 -31.39 -52.96 -1.69
N HIS A 100 -31.06 -53.98 -0.89
CA HIS A 100 -30.40 -55.25 -1.25
C HIS A 100 -28.97 -55.32 -1.86
N PHE A 101 -28.08 -55.94 -1.07
CA PHE A 101 -26.88 -56.75 -1.44
C PHE A 101 -27.28 -58.12 -2.05
N PRO A 102 -26.38 -59.06 -2.48
CA PRO A 102 -24.92 -59.08 -2.79
C PRO A 102 -24.63 -59.91 -4.10
N PRO A 103 -23.55 -60.71 -4.27
CA PRO A 103 -22.09 -60.54 -4.10
C PRO A 103 -21.31 -60.82 -5.43
N HIS A 104 -19.98 -60.62 -5.47
CA HIS A 104 -18.96 -61.63 -5.84
C HIS A 104 -17.62 -61.05 -6.36
N SER A 105 -16.54 -61.61 -5.79
CA SER A 105 -15.24 -61.96 -6.41
C SER A 105 -14.22 -60.88 -6.80
N ALA A 106 -13.05 -60.97 -6.15
CA ALA A 106 -11.74 -60.47 -6.60
C ALA A 106 -11.10 -61.44 -7.63
N PRO A 107 -9.84 -61.29 -8.12
CA PRO A 107 -8.94 -60.13 -8.27
C PRO A 107 -8.22 -60.02 -9.66
N ALA A 108 -7.41 -58.95 -9.80
CA ALA A 108 -6.14 -58.83 -10.57
C ALA A 108 -6.18 -58.42 -12.07
N PRO A 109 -5.04 -58.04 -12.69
CA PRO A 109 -4.25 -56.82 -12.42
C PRO A 109 -3.88 -56.03 -13.70
N TYR A 110 -3.30 -54.83 -13.51
CA TYR A 110 -2.37 -54.12 -14.40
C TYR A 110 -2.66 -54.10 -15.92
N GLN A 111 -3.12 -52.94 -16.44
CA GLN A 111 -2.53 -52.37 -17.66
C GLN A 111 -2.53 -50.84 -17.62
N SER A 112 -1.35 -50.31 -17.91
CA SER A 112 -1.11 -48.91 -18.25
C SER A 112 -1.81 -48.60 -19.57
N ASN A 113 -2.52 -47.49 -19.66
CA ASN A 113 -2.60 -46.73 -20.90
C ASN A 113 -2.90 -45.26 -20.61
N PHE A 114 -1.99 -44.42 -21.13
CA PHE A 114 -2.20 -43.01 -21.36
C PHE A 114 -3.52 -42.79 -22.09
N ARG A 115 -4.35 -41.90 -21.55
CA ARG A 115 -5.39 -41.23 -22.34
C ARG A 115 -5.43 -39.77 -21.94
N SER A 116 -5.07 -38.94 -22.89
CA SER A 116 -5.40 -37.52 -22.94
C SER A 116 -6.91 -37.37 -22.82
N ASP A 117 -7.37 -36.52 -21.90
CA ASP A 117 -8.68 -35.92 -22.05
C ASP A 117 -8.61 -34.43 -21.69
N SER A 118 -8.70 -33.65 -22.75
CA SER A 118 -9.23 -32.30 -22.77
C SER A 118 -10.66 -32.31 -22.26
N THR A 119 -10.99 -31.53 -21.25
CA THR A 119 -12.20 -30.70 -21.24
C THR A 119 -12.22 -29.72 -20.07
N ASN A 120 -12.81 -28.57 -20.37
CA ASN A 120 -13.63 -27.75 -19.47
C ASN A 120 -12.94 -26.59 -18.73
N ARG A 121 -13.08 -25.38 -19.29
CA ARG A 121 -14.07 -24.36 -18.85
C ARG A 121 -13.55 -22.94 -19.13
N GLN A 122 -14.20 -22.25 -20.08
CA GLN A 122 -14.35 -20.80 -20.05
C GLN A 122 -15.81 -20.52 -20.43
N ASN A 123 -16.58 -20.05 -19.47
CA ASN A 123 -17.94 -19.57 -19.61
C ASN A 123 -17.93 -18.14 -19.06
N TYR A 124 -18.05 -17.13 -19.93
CA TYR A 124 -18.52 -15.80 -19.56
C TYR A 124 -19.44 -15.26 -20.66
N PRO A 125 -20.44 -14.45 -20.29
CA PRO A 125 -21.69 -14.33 -21.04
C PRO A 125 -21.72 -13.11 -21.97
N PHE A 126 -22.44 -13.33 -23.05
CA PHE A 126 -22.94 -12.38 -24.03
C PHE A 126 -23.88 -11.36 -23.38
N THR A 127 -23.72 -10.08 -23.70
CA THR A 127 -24.82 -9.11 -23.61
C THR A 127 -24.88 -8.29 -24.89
N ASP A 128 -26.04 -8.36 -25.50
CA ASP A 128 -26.47 -7.64 -26.69
C ASP A 128 -26.46 -6.12 -26.48
N ARG A 129 -26.02 -5.38 -27.51
CA ARG A 129 -26.72 -4.18 -27.96
C ARG A 129 -26.45 -3.91 -29.45
N PRO A 130 -27.46 -3.44 -30.21
CA PRO A 130 -27.38 -3.27 -31.67
C PRO A 130 -27.15 -1.80 -32.08
N TRP A 131 -27.17 -1.58 -33.40
CA TRP A 131 -27.22 -0.33 -34.19
C TRP A 131 -25.90 0.06 -34.88
N PRO A 132 -25.94 0.72 -36.06
CA PRO A 132 -26.90 0.62 -37.17
C PRO A 132 -26.24 0.44 -38.56
N ASP A 133 -27.02 -0.07 -39.52
CA ASP A 133 -26.75 0.08 -40.95
C ASP A 133 -26.83 1.56 -41.34
N ASP A 134 -25.80 2.08 -42.03
CA ASP A 134 -26.02 2.96 -43.17
C ASP A 134 -24.76 3.21 -44.03
N TYR A 135 -25.02 3.29 -45.34
CA TYR A 135 -24.24 3.80 -46.48
C TYR A 135 -23.10 2.99 -47.16
N GLN A 136 -23.43 2.71 -48.43
CA GLN A 136 -22.61 2.38 -49.58
C GLN A 136 -21.48 3.38 -49.87
N SER A 137 -20.37 2.87 -50.43
CA SER A 137 -19.84 3.24 -51.76
C SER A 137 -18.30 3.42 -51.80
N ASN A 138 -17.67 2.58 -52.62
CA ASN A 138 -16.46 2.78 -53.44
C ASN A 138 -15.21 3.42 -52.80
N GLN A 139 -14.13 2.64 -52.69
CA GLN A 139 -13.03 2.70 -53.68
C GLN A 139 -11.97 1.63 -53.44
N ASP A 140 -11.43 1.18 -54.58
CA ASP A 140 -10.33 0.25 -54.77
C ASP A 140 -9.01 0.65 -54.12
N GLN A 141 -8.16 -0.37 -53.96
CA GLN A 141 -6.69 -0.32 -53.83
C GLN A 141 -6.10 0.22 -52.53
N THR A 142 -5.78 -0.69 -51.61
CA THR A 142 -4.37 -0.96 -51.28
C THR A 142 -4.22 -2.41 -50.81
N ARG A 143 -3.50 -3.19 -51.62
CA ARG A 143 -3.04 -4.53 -51.32
C ARG A 143 -1.97 -4.44 -50.23
N SER A 144 -2.35 -4.63 -48.99
CA SER A 144 -1.42 -4.93 -47.90
C SER A 144 -1.75 -6.30 -47.35
N THR A 145 -0.85 -7.24 -47.62
CA THR A 145 -0.88 -8.63 -47.17
C THR A 145 -1.01 -8.70 -45.65
N SER A 146 -2.20 -9.03 -45.15
CA SER A 146 -2.38 -9.52 -43.79
C SER A 146 -1.82 -10.93 -43.71
N THR A 147 -0.53 -11.04 -43.41
CA THR A 147 0.09 -12.31 -43.04
C THR A 147 -0.64 -12.82 -41.80
N THR A 148 -1.31 -13.96 -41.94
CA THR A 148 -2.07 -14.54 -40.83
C THR A 148 -1.10 -15.10 -39.80
N ALA A 149 -1.45 -15.09 -38.51
CA ALA A 149 -0.61 -15.68 -37.45
C ALA A 149 -0.24 -17.15 -37.72
N SER A 150 -1.04 -17.84 -38.55
CA SER A 150 -0.77 -19.19 -39.05
C SER A 150 0.43 -19.27 -40.00
N ASP A 151 0.67 -18.22 -40.79
CA ASP A 151 1.83 -18.13 -41.70
C ASP A 151 3.11 -17.86 -40.91
N GLU A 152 3.04 -17.03 -39.85
CA GLU A 152 4.16 -16.80 -38.94
C GLU A 152 4.54 -18.07 -38.16
N GLU A 153 3.57 -18.83 -37.66
CA GLU A 153 3.82 -20.13 -37.02
C GLU A 153 4.42 -21.15 -37.99
N SER A 154 4.02 -21.13 -39.27
CA SER A 154 4.54 -22.04 -40.30
C SER A 154 5.98 -21.68 -40.71
N LEU A 155 6.27 -20.37 -40.80
CA LEU A 155 7.63 -19.85 -40.96
C LEU A 155 8.50 -20.17 -39.76
N GLN A 156 7.96 -20.11 -38.55
CA GLN A 156 8.66 -20.47 -37.32
C GLN A 156 8.95 -21.98 -37.27
N ARG A 157 7.97 -22.83 -37.58
CA ARG A 157 8.17 -24.28 -37.70
C ARG A 157 9.25 -24.64 -38.72
N SER A 158 9.26 -23.98 -39.88
CA SER A 158 10.30 -24.20 -40.90
C SER A 158 11.71 -23.77 -40.42
N LYS A 159 11.80 -22.69 -39.62
CA LYS A 159 13.07 -22.27 -39.01
C LYS A 159 13.52 -23.27 -37.94
N ASP A 160 12.60 -23.76 -37.13
CA ASP A 160 12.86 -24.73 -36.08
C ASP A 160 13.28 -26.08 -36.67
N GLU A 161 12.64 -26.55 -37.75
CA GLU A 161 13.03 -27.76 -38.47
C GLU A 161 14.44 -27.65 -39.08
N ARG A 162 14.77 -26.51 -39.69
CA ARG A 162 16.14 -26.24 -40.18
C ARG A 162 17.16 -26.20 -39.05
N TRP A 163 16.77 -25.63 -37.90
CA TRP A 163 17.60 -25.60 -36.71
C TRP A 163 17.83 -27.00 -36.14
N VAL A 164 16.78 -27.82 -36.03
CA VAL A 164 16.86 -29.22 -35.60
C VAL A 164 17.72 -30.04 -36.56
N HIS A 165 17.53 -29.90 -37.88
CA HIS A 165 18.38 -30.58 -38.86
C HIS A 165 19.84 -30.14 -38.76
N GLY A 166 20.11 -28.84 -38.59
CA GLY A 166 21.47 -28.33 -38.37
C GLY A 166 22.07 -28.83 -37.05
N PHE A 167 21.26 -28.93 -36.00
CA PHE A 167 21.66 -29.45 -34.70
C PHE A 167 21.96 -30.95 -34.74
N LEU A 168 21.12 -31.75 -35.41
CA LEU A 168 21.33 -33.18 -35.63
C LEU A 168 22.56 -33.45 -36.51
N LEU A 169 22.81 -32.63 -37.54
CA LEU A 169 24.03 -32.68 -38.34
C LEU A 169 25.27 -32.30 -37.51
N GLN A 170 25.16 -31.33 -36.60
CA GLN A 170 26.23 -31.00 -35.65
C GLN A 170 26.47 -32.09 -34.59
N ILE A 171 25.45 -32.86 -34.23
CA ILE A 171 25.59 -34.02 -33.34
C ILE A 171 26.25 -35.17 -34.11
N SER A 172 25.78 -35.47 -35.32
CA SER A 172 26.32 -36.56 -36.14
C SER A 172 27.76 -36.32 -36.59
N THR A 173 28.17 -35.06 -36.77
CA THR A 173 29.58 -34.71 -37.04
C THR A 173 30.48 -34.74 -35.79
N LYS A 174 29.92 -34.84 -34.59
CA LYS A 174 30.68 -35.05 -33.33
C LYS A 174 30.97 -36.52 -33.03
N ASP A 175 30.41 -37.46 -33.79
CA ASP A 175 30.64 -38.91 -33.64
C ASP A 175 31.89 -39.41 -34.40
N GLN A 176 32.69 -38.52 -34.99
CA GLN A 176 34.06 -38.92 -35.34
C GLN A 176 34.86 -39.21 -34.07
N PRO A 177 35.61 -40.34 -34.00
CA PRO A 177 36.43 -40.66 -32.84
C PRO A 177 37.40 -39.49 -32.62
N PRO A 178 37.37 -38.81 -31.46
CA PRO A 178 38.40 -37.82 -31.18
C PRO A 178 39.74 -38.55 -31.17
N GLU A 179 40.71 -38.05 -31.93
CA GLU A 179 42.10 -38.48 -31.77
C GLU A 179 42.45 -38.50 -30.28
N PRO A 180 43.22 -39.50 -29.81
CA PRO A 180 43.47 -39.71 -28.40
C PRO A 180 43.93 -38.39 -27.78
N PRO A 181 43.20 -37.84 -26.79
CA PRO A 181 43.52 -36.55 -26.24
C PRO A 181 44.92 -36.62 -25.67
N LYS A 182 45.86 -35.82 -26.21
CA LYS A 182 47.17 -35.57 -25.61
C LYS A 182 46.95 -35.43 -24.10
N TYR A 183 47.51 -36.35 -23.31
CA TYR A 183 47.20 -36.51 -21.89
C TYR A 183 47.31 -35.14 -21.18
N LYS A 184 46.15 -34.54 -20.83
CA LYS A 184 46.11 -33.23 -20.17
C LYS A 184 46.06 -33.47 -18.67
N PRO A 185 47.13 -33.19 -17.92
CA PRO A 185 47.17 -33.49 -16.49
C PRO A 185 46.00 -32.84 -15.74
N SER A 186 45.43 -33.59 -14.79
CA SER A 186 44.40 -33.08 -13.89
C SER A 186 45.00 -32.06 -12.92
N ILE A 187 44.18 -31.11 -12.45
CA ILE A 187 44.63 -30.15 -11.40
C ILE A 187 45.06 -30.91 -10.14
N ALA A 188 44.37 -32.01 -9.80
CA ALA A 188 44.70 -32.82 -8.63
C ALA A 188 46.07 -33.52 -8.79
N GLU A 189 46.32 -34.11 -9.96
CA GLU A 189 47.60 -34.79 -10.27
C GLU A 189 48.76 -33.79 -10.30
N PHE A 190 48.56 -32.63 -10.93
CA PHE A 190 49.56 -31.56 -10.95
C PHE A 190 49.88 -31.08 -9.52
N ARG A 191 48.84 -30.88 -8.70
CA ARG A 191 48.97 -30.50 -7.30
C ARG A 191 49.72 -31.56 -6.48
N GLN A 192 49.43 -32.84 -6.70
CA GLN A 192 50.11 -33.95 -6.02
C GLN A 192 51.58 -34.04 -6.43
N LYS A 193 51.90 -33.90 -7.71
CA LYS A 193 53.29 -33.84 -8.21
C LYS A 193 54.03 -32.63 -7.66
N LEU A 194 53.39 -31.47 -7.59
CA LEU A 194 53.96 -30.26 -6.99
C LEU A 194 54.25 -30.43 -5.49
N TYR A 195 53.30 -30.96 -4.71
CA TYR A 195 53.54 -31.18 -3.28
C TYR A 195 54.56 -32.29 -3.03
N GLY A 196 54.54 -33.37 -3.81
CA GLY A 196 55.53 -34.44 -3.71
C GLY A 196 56.95 -33.99 -4.09
N THR A 197 57.10 -33.04 -5.02
CA THR A 197 58.41 -32.43 -5.31
C THR A 197 58.87 -31.48 -4.21
N LEU A 198 57.97 -30.68 -3.65
CA LEU A 198 58.29 -29.83 -2.49
C LEU A 198 58.75 -30.69 -1.29
N GLN A 199 58.13 -31.84 -1.06
CA GLN A 199 58.55 -32.77 -0.02
C GLN A 199 59.98 -33.30 -0.26
N MET A 200 60.32 -33.69 -1.49
CA MET A 200 61.67 -34.14 -1.84
C MET A 200 62.72 -33.04 -1.71
N VAL A 201 62.35 -31.77 -1.93
CA VAL A 201 63.23 -30.62 -1.66
C VAL A 201 63.48 -30.46 -0.16
N SER A 202 62.47 -30.66 0.68
CA SER A 202 62.64 -30.69 2.13
C SER A 202 63.57 -31.84 2.58
N GLU A 203 63.41 -33.03 2.01
CA GLU A 203 64.30 -34.18 2.26
C GLU A 203 65.74 -33.90 1.80
N LEU A 204 65.93 -33.24 0.66
CA LEU A 204 67.26 -32.82 0.18
C LEU A 204 67.92 -31.82 1.13
N ASN A 205 67.15 -30.89 1.70
CA ASN A 205 67.65 -29.96 2.71
C ASN A 205 68.05 -30.67 4.01
N GLN A 206 67.33 -31.71 4.41
CA GLN A 206 67.71 -32.54 5.57
C GLN A 206 69.01 -33.32 5.29
N VAL A 207 69.16 -33.89 4.10
CA VAL A 207 70.41 -34.59 3.71
C VAL A 207 71.58 -33.62 3.63
N ARG A 208 71.35 -32.37 3.19
CA ARG A 208 72.37 -31.31 3.26
C ARG A 208 72.80 -31.03 4.71
N GLN A 209 71.85 -30.90 5.63
CA GLN A 209 72.17 -30.69 7.05
C GLN A 209 72.98 -31.87 7.62
N MET A 210 72.57 -33.11 7.32
CA MET A 210 73.30 -34.30 7.74
C MET A 210 74.71 -34.38 7.16
N LEU A 211 74.93 -33.88 5.93
CA LEU A 211 76.27 -33.72 5.39
C LEU A 211 77.04 -32.71 6.25
N GLU A 212 76.53 -31.48 6.43
CA GLU A 212 77.19 -30.44 7.24
C GLU A 212 77.59 -30.94 8.66
N ASP A 213 76.80 -31.82 9.27
CA ASP A 213 77.06 -32.36 10.61
C ASP A 213 78.05 -33.56 10.66
N ASN A 214 78.39 -34.19 9.53
CA ASN A 214 79.20 -35.44 9.47
C ASN A 214 80.51 -35.32 8.65
N LEU A 215 81.17 -34.15 8.70
CA LEU A 215 82.40 -33.85 7.96
C LEU A 215 83.58 -34.82 8.21
N GLU A 216 83.63 -35.46 9.39
CA GLU A 216 84.76 -36.29 9.83
C GLU A 216 84.59 -37.79 9.47
N ASN A 217 83.38 -38.22 9.09
CA ASN A 217 83.07 -39.62 8.82
C ASN A 217 82.99 -39.89 7.30
N GLU A 218 84.11 -40.29 6.70
CA GLU A 218 84.26 -40.46 5.24
C GLU A 218 83.24 -41.44 4.62
N ARG A 219 82.89 -42.52 5.32
CA ARG A 219 81.86 -43.49 4.87
C ARG A 219 80.43 -42.90 4.90
N VAL A 220 80.05 -42.26 6.01
CA VAL A 220 78.73 -41.61 6.13
C VAL A 220 78.62 -40.44 5.14
N TRP A 221 79.71 -39.70 4.94
CA TRP A 221 79.81 -38.59 4.00
C TRP A 221 79.59 -39.04 2.56
N THR A 222 80.25 -40.13 2.13
CA THR A 222 80.11 -40.67 0.76
C THR A 222 78.72 -41.26 0.48
N GLU A 223 78.12 -41.95 1.45
CA GLU A 223 76.76 -42.47 1.36
C GLU A 223 75.71 -41.35 1.31
N THR A 224 75.84 -40.33 2.17
CA THR A 224 74.92 -39.18 2.21
C THR A 224 75.06 -38.27 0.98
N LEU A 225 76.26 -38.13 0.41
CA LEU A 225 76.49 -37.46 -0.88
C LEU A 225 75.82 -38.18 -2.04
N SER A 226 75.92 -39.51 -2.06
CA SER A 226 75.27 -40.33 -3.08
C SER A 226 73.74 -40.17 -3.02
N LYS A 227 73.17 -40.24 -1.82
CA LYS A 227 71.74 -39.97 -1.57
C LYS A 227 71.32 -38.55 -1.95
N ALA A 228 72.15 -37.54 -1.68
CA ALA A 228 71.89 -36.15 -2.08
C ALA A 228 71.90 -35.99 -3.61
N ALA A 229 72.83 -36.66 -4.30
CA ALA A 229 72.93 -36.64 -5.75
C ALA A 229 71.71 -37.31 -6.42
N GLU A 230 71.26 -38.44 -5.87
CA GLU A 230 70.05 -39.13 -6.31
C GLU A 230 68.81 -38.27 -6.13
N LEU A 231 68.59 -37.71 -4.92
CA LEU A 231 67.47 -36.82 -4.63
C LEU A 231 67.48 -35.57 -5.52
N LYS A 232 68.67 -34.99 -5.76
CA LYS A 232 68.83 -33.84 -6.66
C LYS A 232 68.45 -34.18 -8.10
N ASN A 233 68.79 -35.38 -8.57
CA ASN A 233 68.43 -35.83 -9.91
C ASN A 233 66.92 -36.08 -10.02
N ILE A 234 66.30 -36.74 -9.04
CA ILE A 234 64.86 -36.99 -8.99
C ILE A 234 64.07 -35.67 -8.93
N VAL A 235 64.52 -34.71 -8.12
CA VAL A 235 63.90 -33.37 -8.05
C VAL A 235 64.04 -32.65 -9.39
N ARG A 236 65.21 -32.70 -10.04
CA ARG A 236 65.45 -32.06 -11.33
C ARG A 236 64.55 -32.64 -12.42
N GLU A 237 64.40 -33.95 -12.48
CA GLU A 237 63.53 -34.65 -13.43
C GLU A 237 62.03 -34.33 -13.21
N ARG A 238 61.58 -34.33 -11.96
CA ARG A 238 60.20 -33.93 -11.68
C ARG A 238 59.96 -32.45 -11.95
N LEU A 239 60.94 -31.59 -11.73
CA LEU A 239 60.84 -30.17 -12.01
C LEU A 239 60.78 -29.87 -13.52
N THR A 240 61.52 -30.59 -14.36
CA THR A 240 61.39 -30.46 -15.83
C THR A 240 59.99 -30.86 -16.29
N SER A 241 59.41 -31.92 -15.70
CA SER A 241 58.03 -32.33 -16.00
C SER A 241 56.96 -31.32 -15.53
N LEU A 242 57.22 -30.58 -14.44
CA LEU A 242 56.33 -29.54 -13.91
C LEU A 242 56.48 -28.19 -14.61
N LYS A 243 57.65 -27.90 -15.17
CA LYS A 243 57.97 -26.65 -15.90
C LYS A 243 57.60 -26.71 -17.39
N ASP A 244 57.10 -27.85 -17.87
CA ASP A 244 56.57 -27.97 -19.21
C ASP A 244 55.51 -26.87 -19.48
N PRO A 245 55.75 -25.94 -20.43
CA PRO A 245 54.88 -24.79 -20.67
C PRO A 245 53.46 -25.19 -21.10
N ASP A 246 53.32 -26.33 -21.78
CA ASP A 246 52.02 -26.82 -22.24
C ASP A 246 51.18 -27.38 -21.08
N CYS A 247 51.81 -28.13 -20.18
CA CYS A 247 51.24 -28.60 -18.93
C CYS A 247 50.78 -27.42 -18.05
N LEU A 248 51.67 -26.47 -17.77
CA LEU A 248 51.37 -25.29 -16.95
C LEU A 248 50.26 -24.42 -17.56
N GLY A 249 50.35 -24.12 -18.85
CA GLY A 249 49.34 -23.35 -19.57
C GLY A 249 47.97 -24.03 -19.59
N SER A 250 47.93 -25.37 -19.64
CA SER A 250 46.69 -26.14 -19.52
C SER A 250 46.07 -26.03 -18.12
N ILE A 251 46.88 -26.17 -17.06
CA ILE A 251 46.41 -26.05 -15.66
C ILE A 251 45.94 -24.62 -15.33
N GLN A 252 46.69 -23.60 -15.73
CA GLN A 252 46.31 -22.20 -15.53
C GLN A 252 44.98 -21.87 -16.23
N ARG A 253 44.78 -22.34 -17.48
CA ARG A 253 43.50 -22.20 -18.19
C ARG A 253 42.36 -22.88 -17.43
N LYS A 254 42.54 -24.11 -16.94
CA LYS A 254 41.52 -24.80 -16.12
C LYS A 254 41.17 -24.02 -14.84
N LEU A 255 42.16 -23.44 -14.15
CA LEU A 255 41.94 -22.61 -12.95
C LEU A 255 41.16 -21.33 -13.26
N LEU A 256 41.48 -20.65 -14.37
CA LEU A 256 40.73 -19.48 -14.83
C LEU A 256 39.28 -19.82 -15.16
N LEU A 257 39.04 -20.97 -15.81
CA LEU A 257 37.69 -21.47 -16.10
C LEU A 257 36.91 -21.76 -14.82
N ILE A 258 37.53 -22.36 -13.81
CA ILE A 258 36.92 -22.59 -12.50
C ILE A 258 36.59 -21.26 -11.80
N LYS A 259 37.52 -20.30 -11.80
CA LYS A 259 37.29 -18.97 -11.21
C LYS A 259 36.13 -18.26 -11.90
N LYS A 260 36.09 -18.27 -13.24
CA LYS A 260 34.97 -17.73 -14.05
C LYS A 260 33.65 -18.45 -13.76
N LYS A 261 33.63 -19.78 -13.70
CA LYS A 261 32.43 -20.57 -13.37
C LYS A 261 31.90 -20.23 -11.97
N ARG A 262 32.77 -20.18 -10.96
CA ARG A 262 32.39 -19.81 -9.58
C ARG A 262 31.89 -18.37 -9.49
N ALA A 263 32.52 -17.43 -10.20
CA ALA A 263 32.08 -16.04 -10.24
C ALA A 263 30.67 -15.91 -10.87
N ARG A 264 30.42 -16.60 -11.99
CA ARG A 264 29.08 -16.67 -12.61
C ARG A 264 28.04 -17.26 -11.68
N GLY A 265 28.37 -18.36 -10.98
CA GLY A 265 27.46 -18.97 -10.01
C GLY A 265 27.13 -18.04 -8.84
N ARG A 266 28.11 -17.31 -8.31
CA ARG A 266 27.88 -16.31 -7.26
C ARG A 266 27.01 -15.14 -7.72
N ARG A 267 27.21 -14.67 -8.96
CA ARG A 267 26.40 -13.62 -9.57
C ARG A 267 24.95 -14.07 -9.74
N ARG A 268 24.72 -15.24 -10.37
CA ARG A 268 23.38 -15.81 -10.54
C ARG A 268 22.66 -15.98 -9.20
N LYS A 269 23.35 -16.52 -8.17
CA LYS A 269 22.75 -16.69 -6.83
C LYS A 269 22.43 -15.34 -6.15
N ARG A 270 23.11 -14.26 -6.52
CA ARG A 270 22.82 -12.91 -6.01
C ARG A 270 21.61 -12.33 -6.73
N GLU A 271 21.59 -12.41 -8.06
CA GLU A 271 20.45 -11.99 -8.89
C GLU A 271 19.17 -12.71 -8.47
N GLU A 272 19.23 -14.03 -8.25
CA GLU A 272 18.08 -14.82 -7.77
C GLU A 272 17.60 -14.39 -6.36
N ARG A 273 18.53 -13.98 -5.48
CA ARG A 273 18.17 -13.46 -4.15
C ARG A 273 17.54 -12.07 -4.23
N GLU A 274 18.09 -11.20 -5.08
CA GLU A 274 17.54 -9.86 -5.35
C GLU A 274 16.15 -9.97 -5.97
N GLU A 275 15.96 -10.87 -6.94
CA GLU A 275 14.66 -11.13 -7.55
C GLU A 275 13.65 -11.68 -6.54
N MET A 276 14.05 -12.63 -5.69
CA MET A 276 13.19 -13.17 -4.63
C MET A 276 12.77 -12.08 -3.64
N GLN A 277 13.71 -11.22 -3.23
CA GLN A 277 13.42 -10.08 -2.36
C GLN A 277 12.49 -9.08 -3.03
N GLU A 278 12.70 -8.77 -4.31
CA GLU A 278 11.83 -7.86 -5.05
C GLU A 278 10.41 -8.43 -5.19
N GLN A 279 10.30 -9.74 -5.47
CA GLN A 279 9.01 -10.43 -5.48
C GLN A 279 8.33 -10.42 -4.11
N GLU A 280 9.09 -10.58 -3.02
CA GLU A 280 8.58 -10.47 -1.66
C GLU A 280 8.12 -9.05 -1.33
N VAL A 281 8.88 -8.03 -1.69
CA VAL A 281 8.48 -6.62 -1.56
C VAL A 281 7.21 -6.33 -2.35
N ARG A 282 7.10 -6.79 -3.61
CA ARG A 282 5.88 -6.63 -4.41
C ARG A 282 4.68 -7.37 -3.80
N ARG A 283 4.90 -8.54 -3.21
CA ARG A 283 3.85 -9.27 -2.48
C ARG A 283 3.43 -8.53 -1.21
N ALA A 284 4.38 -8.04 -0.43
CA ALA A 284 4.12 -7.25 0.77
C ALA A 284 3.40 -5.94 0.45
N GLN A 285 3.75 -5.26 -0.65
CA GLN A 285 3.05 -4.07 -1.12
C GLN A 285 1.58 -4.37 -1.45
N ARG A 286 1.32 -5.42 -2.23
CA ARG A 286 -0.06 -5.85 -2.54
C ARG A 286 -0.83 -6.23 -1.27
N GLN A 287 -0.20 -6.94 -0.34
CA GLN A 287 -0.84 -7.28 0.93
C GLN A 287 -1.15 -6.02 1.75
N ALA A 288 -0.22 -5.07 1.84
CA ALA A 288 -0.44 -3.81 2.53
C ALA A 288 -1.54 -2.96 1.89
N GLU A 289 -1.72 -3.02 0.57
CA GLU A 289 -2.86 -2.39 -0.12
C GLU A 289 -4.18 -3.05 0.25
N VAL A 290 -4.22 -4.38 0.30
CA VAL A 290 -5.40 -5.15 0.75
C VAL A 290 -5.72 -4.81 2.21
N ASP A 291 -4.73 -4.80 3.09
CA ASP A 291 -4.91 -4.50 4.51
C ASP A 291 -5.39 -3.05 4.70
N LYS A 292 -4.82 -2.09 3.94
CA LYS A 292 -5.30 -0.70 3.93
C LYS A 292 -6.76 -0.61 3.49
N TRP A 293 -7.17 -1.37 2.47
CA TRP A 293 -8.55 -1.40 2.00
C TRP A 293 -9.48 -2.03 3.04
N GLN A 294 -9.09 -3.16 3.64
CA GLN A 294 -9.85 -3.82 4.70
C GLN A 294 -10.01 -2.90 5.91
N MET A 295 -8.95 -2.21 6.33
CA MET A 295 -8.99 -1.26 7.44
C MET A 295 -9.95 -0.11 7.15
N LYS A 296 -9.88 0.49 5.96
CA LYS A 296 -10.85 1.51 5.53
C LYS A 296 -12.28 0.98 5.59
N ARG A 297 -12.50 -0.26 5.13
CA ARG A 297 -13.84 -0.85 5.12
C ARG A 297 -14.37 -1.15 6.52
N ILE A 298 -13.52 -1.62 7.42
CA ILE A 298 -13.85 -1.83 8.83
C ILE A 298 -14.21 -0.49 9.48
N GLN A 299 -13.39 0.54 9.26
CA GLN A 299 -13.65 1.89 9.78
C GLN A 299 -14.99 2.45 9.28
N GLU A 300 -15.28 2.34 7.97
CA GLU A 300 -16.57 2.77 7.42
C GLU A 300 -17.77 2.05 8.06
N VAL A 301 -17.64 0.76 8.35
CA VAL A 301 -18.70 -0.03 8.99
C VAL A 301 -18.84 0.37 10.47
N GLU A 302 -17.72 0.56 11.16
CA GLU A 302 -17.69 0.97 12.55
C GLU A 302 -18.29 2.36 12.73
N GLU A 303 -17.93 3.33 11.88
CA GLU A 303 -18.51 4.68 11.87
C GLU A 303 -20.03 4.63 11.67
N LYS A 304 -20.52 3.86 10.68
CA LYS A 304 -21.96 3.65 10.49
C LYS A 304 -22.65 3.00 11.68
N ASN A 305 -21.96 2.14 12.43
CA ASN A 305 -22.51 1.56 13.64
C ASN A 305 -22.55 2.59 14.77
N ARG A 306 -21.49 3.37 14.96
CA ARG A 306 -21.47 4.48 15.94
C ARG A 306 -22.57 5.51 15.65
N GLU A 307 -22.78 5.87 14.38
CA GLU A 307 -23.89 6.77 13.97
C GLU A 307 -25.27 6.21 14.36
N LYS A 308 -25.50 4.90 14.14
CA LYS A 308 -26.75 4.24 14.54
C LYS A 308 -26.91 4.22 16.05
N GLU A 309 -25.85 3.93 16.80
CA GLU A 309 -25.86 3.93 18.26
C GLU A 309 -26.18 5.33 18.81
N LEU A 310 -25.58 6.37 18.26
CA LEU A 310 -25.89 7.76 18.61
C LEU A 310 -27.36 8.10 18.33
N LYS A 311 -27.88 7.69 17.17
CA LYS A 311 -29.29 7.87 16.84
C LYS A 311 -30.21 7.14 17.81
N LEU A 312 -29.90 5.89 18.14
CA LEU A 312 -30.68 5.10 19.11
C LEU A 312 -30.64 5.73 20.49
N ALA A 313 -29.49 6.26 20.92
CA ALA A 313 -29.36 6.97 22.19
C ALA A 313 -30.21 8.25 22.20
N ALA A 314 -30.21 9.03 21.11
CA ALA A 314 -31.04 10.23 20.98
C ALA A 314 -32.55 9.89 20.99
N ASP A 315 -32.96 8.84 20.26
CA ASP A 315 -34.34 8.35 20.24
C ASP A 315 -34.78 7.83 21.61
N ALA A 316 -33.88 7.17 22.36
CA ALA A 316 -34.14 6.70 23.72
C ALA A 316 -34.45 7.87 24.66
N VAL A 317 -33.63 8.93 24.66
CA VAL A 317 -33.86 10.14 25.48
C VAL A 317 -35.18 10.81 25.11
N LEU A 318 -35.46 10.97 23.80
CA LEU A 318 -36.74 11.54 23.34
C LEU A 318 -37.94 10.68 23.76
N SER A 319 -37.83 9.35 23.69
CA SER A 319 -38.89 8.45 24.12
C SER A 319 -39.17 8.54 25.63
N GLU A 320 -38.14 8.80 26.44
CA GLU A 320 -38.29 9.02 27.88
C GLU A 320 -39.05 10.32 28.16
N VAL A 321 -38.72 11.42 27.47
CA VAL A 321 -39.46 12.69 27.61
C VAL A 321 -40.91 12.53 27.19
N ARG A 322 -41.19 11.82 26.08
CA ARG A 322 -42.58 11.53 25.65
C ARG A 322 -43.33 10.68 26.67
N LYS A 323 -42.67 9.73 27.31
CA LYS A 323 -43.24 8.94 28.42
C LYS A 323 -43.59 9.84 29.60
N LYS A 324 -42.68 10.74 30.01
CA LYS A 324 -42.94 11.74 31.07
C LYS A 324 -44.13 12.63 30.75
N GLN A 325 -44.24 13.10 29.50
CA GLN A 325 -45.41 13.87 29.04
C GLN A 325 -46.71 13.05 29.12
N ALA A 326 -46.70 11.80 28.63
CA ALA A 326 -47.86 10.91 28.72
C ALA A 326 -48.29 10.64 30.17
N ASP A 327 -47.34 10.48 31.08
CA ASP A 327 -47.63 10.33 32.51
C ASP A 327 -48.26 11.60 33.11
N THR A 328 -47.79 12.81 32.76
CA THR A 328 -48.45 14.05 33.21
C THR A 328 -49.89 14.16 32.72
N LYS A 329 -50.14 13.76 31.46
CA LYS A 329 -51.49 13.71 30.88
C LYS A 329 -52.37 12.71 31.62
N ARG A 330 -51.85 11.52 31.94
CA ARG A 330 -52.57 10.51 32.75
C ARG A 330 -52.96 11.06 34.11
N ILE A 331 -52.05 11.73 34.82
CA ILE A 331 -52.35 12.32 36.14
C ILE A 331 -53.39 13.45 36.00
N GLN A 332 -53.28 14.28 34.97
CA GLN A 332 -54.27 15.31 34.69
C GLN A 332 -55.68 14.73 34.48
N ASP A 333 -55.78 13.61 33.77
CA ASP A 333 -57.07 12.92 33.55
C ASP A 333 -57.60 12.27 34.84
N ILE A 334 -56.73 11.78 35.72
CA ILE A 334 -57.11 11.33 37.08
C ILE A 334 -57.66 12.50 37.90
N LEU A 335 -57.04 13.68 37.89
CA LEU A 335 -57.57 14.84 38.62
C LEU A 335 -58.95 15.26 38.11
N LYS A 336 -59.17 15.22 36.79
CA LYS A 336 -60.50 15.49 36.19
C LYS A 336 -61.54 14.45 36.64
N SER A 337 -61.17 13.17 36.71
CA SER A 337 -62.11 12.13 37.14
C SER A 337 -62.43 12.22 38.64
N LEU A 338 -61.45 12.58 39.48
CA LEU A 338 -61.65 12.87 40.90
C LEU A 338 -62.59 14.04 41.13
N GLU A 339 -62.44 15.13 40.37
CA GLU A 339 -63.34 16.27 40.42
C GLU A 339 -64.78 15.88 40.06
N LYS A 340 -64.97 15.12 38.98
CA LYS A 340 -66.28 14.61 38.58
C LYS A 340 -66.89 13.72 39.66
N LEU A 341 -66.10 12.81 40.24
CA LEU A 341 -66.53 11.92 41.31
C LEU A 341 -66.98 12.71 42.55
N ARG A 342 -66.24 13.77 42.92
CA ARG A 342 -66.64 14.66 44.02
C ARG A 342 -67.95 15.37 43.72
N LYS A 343 -68.13 15.92 42.51
CA LYS A 343 -69.39 16.58 42.07
C LYS A 343 -70.58 15.62 42.16
N LEU A 344 -70.45 14.41 41.64
CA LEU A 344 -71.50 13.37 41.73
C LEU A 344 -71.85 13.01 43.18
N ARG A 345 -70.84 12.90 44.05
CA ARG A 345 -71.07 12.63 45.49
C ARG A 345 -71.79 13.79 46.18
N LYS A 346 -71.47 15.05 45.84
CA LYS A 346 -72.17 16.23 46.34
C LYS A 346 -73.63 16.27 45.88
N GLU A 347 -73.88 16.02 44.59
CA GLU A 347 -75.23 15.95 44.04
C GLU A 347 -76.06 14.81 44.68
N ALA A 348 -75.46 13.64 44.87
CA ALA A 348 -76.12 12.51 45.52
C ALA A 348 -76.45 12.79 47.00
N ALA A 349 -75.57 13.49 47.72
CA ALA A 349 -75.81 13.92 49.10
C ALA A 349 -76.93 14.98 49.16
N ALA A 350 -76.91 15.96 48.25
CA ALA A 350 -77.94 16.99 48.15
C ALA A 350 -79.33 16.39 47.89
N ARG A 351 -79.44 15.37 47.02
CA ARG A 351 -80.71 14.63 46.81
C ARG A 351 -81.23 13.91 48.05
N ARG A 352 -80.35 13.59 49.01
CA ARG A 352 -80.71 12.99 50.31
C ARG A 352 -80.93 14.05 51.41
N GLY A 353 -80.90 15.34 51.07
CA GLY A 353 -81.04 16.45 52.02
C GLY A 353 -79.80 16.70 52.90
N MET A 354 -78.66 16.05 52.60
CA MET A 354 -77.41 16.24 53.33
C MET A 354 -76.45 17.11 52.52
N PHE A 355 -76.02 18.23 53.09
CA PHE A 355 -75.07 19.13 52.46
C PHE A 355 -73.69 18.97 53.11
N PRO A 356 -72.65 18.58 52.35
CA PRO A 356 -71.29 18.57 52.86
C PRO A 356 -70.87 19.96 53.37
N GLU A 357 -70.04 20.00 54.41
CA GLU A 357 -69.53 21.25 55.00
C GLU A 357 -68.74 22.07 53.97
N LYS A 358 -69.07 23.36 53.85
CA LYS A 358 -68.50 24.28 52.86
C LYS A 358 -66.96 24.38 52.95
N GLN A 359 -66.40 24.36 54.17
CA GLN A 359 -64.95 24.41 54.39
C GLN A 359 -64.23 23.17 53.82
N SER A 360 -64.86 21.98 53.92
CA SER A 360 -64.32 20.73 53.37
C SER A 360 -64.26 20.72 51.83
N ASP A 361 -65.11 21.53 51.21
CA ASP A 361 -65.22 21.67 49.76
C ASP A 361 -64.17 22.65 49.23
N GLU A 362 -64.04 23.80 49.89
CA GLU A 362 -63.02 24.82 49.60
C GLU A 362 -61.59 24.25 49.76
N THR A 363 -61.36 23.44 50.79
CA THR A 363 -60.06 22.76 51.00
C THR A 363 -59.76 21.72 49.92
N PHE A 364 -60.75 20.94 49.48
CA PHE A 364 -60.60 19.98 48.39
C PHE A 364 -60.32 20.67 47.05
N GLU A 365 -61.06 21.73 46.73
CA GLU A 365 -60.84 22.54 45.53
C GLU A 365 -59.47 23.21 45.56
N GLY A 366 -59.05 23.77 46.69
CA GLY A 366 -57.71 24.34 46.88
C GLY A 366 -56.59 23.33 46.68
N HIS A 367 -56.75 22.10 47.16
CA HIS A 367 -55.78 21.02 46.93
C HIS A 367 -55.74 20.57 45.46
N LEU A 368 -56.89 20.42 44.81
CA LEU A 368 -56.96 20.10 43.38
C LEU A 368 -56.31 21.19 42.52
N GLU A 369 -56.57 22.47 42.83
CA GLU A 369 -56.01 23.58 42.07
C GLU A 369 -54.49 23.65 42.20
N ARG A 370 -53.96 23.44 43.41
CA ARG A 370 -52.51 23.32 43.64
C ARG A 370 -51.89 22.18 42.82
N LEU A 371 -52.53 21.01 42.79
CA LEU A 371 -52.07 19.86 42.01
C LEU A 371 -52.14 20.11 40.49
N ARG A 372 -53.20 20.76 40.00
CA ARG A 372 -53.30 21.19 38.59
C ARG A 372 -52.17 22.15 38.23
N CYS A 373 -51.93 23.16 39.05
CA CYS A 373 -50.85 24.12 38.85
C CYS A 373 -49.48 23.42 38.76
N LEU A 374 -49.21 22.45 39.65
CA LEU A 374 -47.97 21.67 39.62
C LEU A 374 -47.84 20.82 38.35
N ILE A 375 -48.91 20.15 37.92
CA ILE A 375 -48.90 19.35 36.69
C ILE A 375 -48.72 20.25 35.47
N SER A 376 -49.44 21.36 35.37
CA SER A 376 -49.29 22.33 34.28
C SER A 376 -47.87 22.86 34.18
N LYS A 377 -47.21 23.17 35.31
CA LYS A 377 -45.79 23.55 35.34
C LYS A 377 -44.89 22.43 34.81
N ARG A 378 -45.08 21.18 35.26
CA ARG A 378 -44.29 20.04 34.77
C ARG A 378 -44.51 19.74 33.28
N THR A 379 -45.74 19.85 32.80
CA THR A 379 -46.06 19.69 31.37
C THR A 379 -45.36 20.74 30.53
N ALA A 380 -45.30 22.00 30.97
CA ALA A 380 -44.56 23.05 30.28
C ALA A 380 -43.05 22.76 30.23
N VAL A 381 -42.46 22.27 31.32
CA VAL A 381 -41.04 21.88 31.36
C VAL A 381 -40.74 20.74 30.38
N TYR A 382 -41.52 19.66 30.39
CA TYR A 382 -41.29 18.53 29.47
C TYR A 382 -41.56 18.90 28.00
N ALA A 383 -42.47 19.83 27.73
CA ALA A 383 -42.68 20.36 26.39
C ALA A 383 -41.49 21.21 25.90
N ALA A 384 -40.91 22.02 26.80
CA ALA A 384 -39.71 22.80 26.50
C ALA A 384 -38.48 21.89 26.30
N GLU A 385 -38.33 20.85 27.13
CA GLU A 385 -37.26 19.85 27.03
C GLU A 385 -37.33 19.08 25.70
N GLU A 386 -38.51 18.59 25.29
CA GLU A 386 -38.68 17.92 23.99
C GLU A 386 -38.37 18.88 22.83
N LYS A 387 -38.82 20.14 22.91
CA LYS A 387 -38.53 21.15 21.89
C LYS A 387 -37.03 21.45 21.80
N ALA A 388 -36.35 21.56 22.92
CA ALA A 388 -34.90 21.79 22.96
C ALA A 388 -34.13 20.62 22.36
N LEU A 389 -34.46 19.38 22.76
CA LEU A 389 -33.84 18.18 22.20
C LEU A 389 -34.07 18.09 20.69
N ARG A 390 -35.29 18.37 20.20
CA ARG A 390 -35.58 18.36 18.76
C ARG A 390 -34.74 19.37 17.97
N VAL A 391 -34.59 20.59 18.49
CA VAL A 391 -33.73 21.62 17.87
C VAL A 391 -32.27 21.20 17.88
N MET A 392 -31.78 20.55 18.94
CA MET A 392 -30.41 20.03 18.98
C MET A 392 -30.19 18.93 17.94
N LEU A 393 -31.11 17.96 17.82
CA LEU A 393 -31.03 16.90 16.79
C LEU A 393 -31.11 17.49 15.36
N GLU A 394 -31.99 18.46 15.12
CA GLU A 394 -32.10 19.14 13.82
C GLU A 394 -30.85 19.96 13.49
N GLY A 395 -30.25 20.61 14.50
CA GLY A 395 -29.01 21.37 14.35
C GLY A 395 -27.81 20.49 14.00
N GLU A 396 -27.68 19.33 14.66
CA GLU A 396 -26.62 18.35 14.37
C GLU A 396 -26.79 17.76 12.96
N GLN A 397 -28.02 17.42 12.57
CA GLN A 397 -28.33 16.91 11.23
C GLN A 397 -28.09 17.97 10.12
N GLU A 398 -28.38 19.25 10.38
CA GLU A 398 -28.08 20.33 9.44
C GLU A 398 -26.57 20.59 9.33
N GLU A 399 -25.83 20.48 10.43
CA GLU A 399 -24.37 20.60 10.41
C GLU A 399 -23.72 19.45 9.63
N GLU A 400 -24.21 18.22 9.82
CA GLU A 400 -23.78 17.06 9.02
C GLU A 400 -24.07 17.27 7.53
N ARG A 401 -25.27 17.75 7.17
CA ARG A 401 -25.61 18.11 5.79
C ARG A 401 -24.69 19.18 5.21
N LYS A 402 -24.29 20.16 6.01
CA LYS A 402 -23.35 21.21 5.59
C LYS A 402 -21.95 20.63 5.36
N ARG A 403 -21.44 19.80 6.28
CA ARG A 403 -20.15 19.11 6.14
C ARG A 403 -20.13 18.22 4.89
N ASP A 404 -21.22 17.50 4.62
CA ASP A 404 -21.37 16.69 3.41
C ASP A 404 -21.32 17.53 2.13
N ARG A 405 -21.99 18.69 2.11
CA ARG A 405 -21.93 19.62 0.97
C ARG A 405 -20.52 20.16 0.79
N ASP A 406 -19.82 20.52 1.87
CA ASP A 406 -18.44 21.02 1.81
C ASP A 406 -17.47 19.95 1.30
N ILE A 407 -17.64 18.69 1.73
CA ILE A 407 -16.87 17.55 1.22
C ILE A 407 -17.14 17.33 -0.27
N ARG A 408 -18.40 17.41 -0.70
CA ARG A 408 -18.76 17.29 -2.13
C ARG A 408 -18.15 18.41 -2.95
N GLN A 409 -18.24 19.65 -2.49
CA GLN A 409 -17.62 20.80 -3.16
C GLN A 409 -16.10 20.67 -3.22
N LYS A 410 -15.45 20.19 -2.16
CA LYS A 410 -14.01 19.89 -2.19
C LYS A 410 -13.66 18.81 -3.21
N LYS A 411 -14.41 17.71 -3.23
CA LYS A 411 -14.23 16.64 -4.23
C LYS A 411 -14.47 17.13 -5.66
N GLU A 412 -15.44 17.99 -5.87
CA GLU A 412 -15.73 18.58 -7.17
C GLU A 412 -14.63 19.55 -7.62
N LYS A 413 -14.16 20.43 -6.72
CA LYS A 413 -13.00 21.29 -6.97
C LYS A 413 -11.75 20.49 -7.29
N GLU A 414 -11.49 19.41 -6.56
CA GLU A 414 -10.36 18.50 -6.84
C GLU A 414 -10.51 17.85 -8.21
N LYS A 415 -11.69 17.36 -8.58
CA LYS A 415 -11.95 16.79 -9.92
C LYS A 415 -11.75 17.82 -11.02
N LEU A 416 -12.22 19.05 -10.83
CA LEU A 416 -12.01 20.15 -11.77
C LEU A 416 -10.52 20.47 -11.90
N PHE A 417 -9.80 20.52 -10.78
CA PHE A 417 -8.35 20.73 -10.77
C PHE A 417 -7.61 19.60 -11.48
N GLN A 418 -8.01 18.34 -11.28
CA GLN A 418 -7.46 17.18 -11.96
C GLN A 418 -7.68 17.26 -13.47
N LYS A 419 -8.92 17.58 -13.91
CA LYS A 419 -9.24 17.77 -15.32
C LYS A 419 -8.44 18.92 -15.93
N LYS A 420 -8.27 20.02 -15.20
CA LYS A 420 -7.43 21.13 -15.64
C LYS A 420 -6.00 20.65 -15.87
N ARG A 421 -5.40 19.93 -14.91
CA ARG A 421 -4.05 19.36 -15.08
C ARG A 421 -3.95 18.40 -16.26
N GLU A 422 -4.99 17.61 -16.50
CA GLU A 422 -5.03 16.69 -17.64
C GLU A 422 -5.10 17.45 -18.98
N VAL A 423 -5.92 18.49 -19.06
CA VAL A 423 -5.99 19.39 -20.23
C VAL A 423 -4.66 20.13 -20.44
N ASP A 424 -4.07 20.68 -19.37
CA ASP A 424 -2.79 21.36 -19.42
C ASP A 424 -1.68 20.40 -19.90
N PHE A 425 -1.69 19.15 -19.43
CA PHE A 425 -0.80 18.10 -19.90
C PHE A 425 -1.00 17.74 -21.38
N MET A 426 -2.25 17.69 -21.86
CA MET A 426 -2.55 17.41 -23.27
C MET A 426 -2.16 18.57 -24.20
N LEU A 427 -2.34 19.82 -23.76
CA LEU A 427 -2.06 21.02 -24.57
C LEU A 427 -0.57 21.38 -24.58
N PHE A 428 0.10 21.26 -23.43
CA PHE A 428 1.46 21.78 -23.24
C PHE A 428 2.50 20.69 -22.94
N GLY A 429 2.07 19.44 -22.79
CA GLY A 429 2.93 18.31 -22.47
C GLY A 429 3.26 18.17 -20.98
N ALA A 430 4.18 17.26 -20.68
CA ALA A 430 4.66 17.06 -19.31
C ALA A 430 5.47 18.26 -18.82
N GLU A 431 5.24 18.70 -17.58
CA GLU A 431 6.15 19.64 -16.92
C GLU A 431 7.57 19.05 -16.92
N LEU A 432 8.54 19.89 -17.27
CA LEU A 432 9.93 19.47 -17.34
C LEU A 432 10.44 19.12 -15.93
N PRO A 433 11.23 18.04 -15.77
CA PRO A 433 11.79 17.68 -14.48
C PRO A 433 12.65 18.80 -13.88
N PRO A 434 12.68 18.93 -12.54
CA PRO A 434 13.66 19.80 -11.89
C PRO A 434 15.07 19.41 -12.38
N HIS A 435 15.82 20.39 -12.88
CA HIS A 435 17.15 20.23 -13.51
C HIS A 435 17.19 19.80 -14.98
N HIS A 436 16.08 19.87 -15.72
CA HIS A 436 16.14 19.71 -17.17
C HIS A 436 17.01 20.82 -17.82
N PRO A 437 17.86 20.54 -18.83
CA PRO A 437 18.70 21.56 -19.47
C PRO A 437 17.91 22.72 -20.11
N LEU A 438 16.64 22.48 -20.45
CA LEU A 438 15.72 23.51 -20.97
C LEU A 438 14.98 24.29 -19.88
N GLN A 439 15.16 23.95 -18.59
CA GLN A 439 14.49 24.62 -17.47
C GLN A 439 14.72 26.14 -17.44
N PRO A 440 15.95 26.66 -17.67
CA PRO A 440 16.18 28.11 -17.68
C PRO A 440 15.40 28.84 -18.78
N PHE A 441 15.19 28.19 -19.93
CA PHE A 441 14.38 28.75 -21.02
C PHE A 441 12.90 28.77 -20.65
N GLN A 442 12.39 27.69 -20.05
CA GLN A 442 11.01 27.65 -19.58
C GLN A 442 10.77 28.72 -18.49
N ASP A 443 11.71 28.86 -17.54
CA ASP A 443 11.63 29.86 -16.48
C ASP A 443 11.66 31.29 -17.04
N TYR A 444 12.45 31.56 -18.09
CA TYR A 444 12.47 32.85 -18.79
C TYR A 444 11.11 33.20 -19.42
N TYR A 445 10.46 32.25 -20.12
CA TYR A 445 9.16 32.50 -20.75
C TYR A 445 7.98 32.49 -19.76
N THR A 446 8.11 31.81 -18.61
CA THR A 446 7.07 31.72 -17.56
C THR A 446 7.30 32.68 -16.39
N GLN A 447 8.32 33.54 -16.45
CA GLN A 447 8.69 34.45 -15.35
C GLN A 447 7.54 35.38 -14.94
N ALA A 448 6.69 35.76 -15.88
CA ALA A 448 5.52 36.61 -15.64
C ALA A 448 4.44 35.93 -14.79
N GLU A 449 4.30 34.61 -14.90
CA GLU A 449 3.32 33.83 -14.12
C GLU A 449 3.75 33.67 -12.66
N ARG A 450 5.07 33.69 -12.42
CA ARG A 450 5.68 33.44 -11.11
C ARG A 450 6.08 34.71 -10.36
N SER A 451 6.20 35.84 -11.05
CA SER A 451 6.69 37.09 -10.49
C SER A 451 5.96 38.30 -11.06
N LEU A 452 5.17 38.97 -10.20
CA LEU A 452 4.47 40.21 -10.56
C LEU A 452 5.45 41.31 -11.06
N PRO A 453 6.63 41.55 -10.44
CA PRO A 453 7.62 42.47 -10.98
C PRO A 453 8.08 42.12 -12.40
N ALA A 454 8.29 40.82 -12.70
CA ALA A 454 8.69 40.39 -14.04
C ALA A 454 7.57 40.63 -15.06
N LEU A 455 6.31 40.38 -14.70
CA LEU A 455 5.15 40.70 -15.54
C LEU A 455 5.10 42.21 -15.86
N ILE A 456 5.27 43.06 -14.83
CA ILE A 456 5.26 44.53 -15.01
C ILE A 456 6.43 44.97 -15.90
N GLN A 457 7.62 44.40 -15.71
CA GLN A 457 8.80 44.73 -16.50
C GLN A 457 8.63 44.33 -17.96
N ILE A 458 8.22 43.08 -18.24
CA ILE A 458 7.90 42.62 -19.59
C ILE A 458 6.87 43.57 -20.21
N ARG A 459 5.82 43.94 -19.48
CA ARG A 459 4.80 44.85 -20.00
C ARG A 459 5.38 46.21 -20.38
N ARG A 460 6.24 46.79 -19.55
CA ARG A 460 6.93 48.07 -19.83
C ARG A 460 7.84 47.99 -21.05
N GLU A 461 8.56 46.88 -21.19
CA GLU A 461 9.42 46.62 -22.35
C GLU A 461 8.61 46.47 -23.64
N TRP A 462 7.39 45.94 -23.58
CA TRP A 462 6.48 45.96 -24.73
C TRP A 462 5.88 47.34 -24.98
N ASP A 463 5.51 48.06 -23.93
CA ASP A 463 4.90 49.38 -24.02
C ASP A 463 5.86 50.42 -24.63
N GLN A 464 7.19 50.22 -24.55
CA GLN A 464 8.17 51.12 -25.20
C GLN A 464 8.09 51.11 -26.73
N PHE A 465 7.51 50.06 -27.32
CA PHE A 465 7.30 49.93 -28.76
C PHE A 465 5.90 50.41 -29.19
N LEU A 466 5.06 50.84 -28.24
CA LEU A 466 3.79 51.48 -28.56
C LEU A 466 4.05 52.91 -28.99
N VAL A 467 3.77 53.19 -30.25
CA VAL A 467 3.78 54.54 -30.80
C VAL A 467 2.34 55.08 -30.91
N PRO A 468 2.15 56.41 -30.85
CA PRO A 468 0.84 57.02 -31.10
C PRO A 468 0.26 56.57 -32.45
N VAL A 469 -1.07 56.52 -32.56
CA VAL A 469 -1.78 56.05 -33.77
C VAL A 469 -1.38 56.81 -35.04
N GLU A 470 -0.95 58.05 -34.90
CA GLU A 470 -0.54 58.93 -36.00
C GLU A 470 0.97 58.86 -36.32
N HIS A 471 1.72 57.96 -35.67
CA HIS A 471 3.16 57.83 -35.88
C HIS A 471 3.43 57.03 -37.17
N PRO A 472 4.32 57.49 -38.06
CA PRO A 472 4.56 56.86 -39.37
C PRO A 472 5.11 55.43 -39.26
N ASP A 473 5.85 55.13 -38.19
CA ASP A 473 6.37 53.78 -37.90
C ASP A 473 5.38 52.90 -37.11
N GLY A 474 4.18 53.40 -36.84
CA GLY A 474 3.13 52.67 -36.12
C GLY A 474 2.30 51.80 -37.05
N THR A 475 2.36 50.49 -36.87
CA THR A 475 1.48 49.56 -37.57
C THR A 475 0.15 49.43 -36.82
N PRO A 476 -1.01 49.70 -37.47
CA PRO A 476 -2.30 49.48 -36.84
C PRO A 476 -2.51 47.98 -36.61
N VAL A 477 -3.23 47.62 -35.55
CA VAL A 477 -3.63 46.23 -35.30
C VAL A 477 -4.46 45.75 -36.50
N PRO A 478 -4.06 44.65 -37.18
CA PRO A 478 -4.79 44.16 -38.33
C PRO A 478 -6.23 43.80 -37.95
N GLN A 479 -7.21 44.31 -38.71
CA GLN A 479 -8.63 44.03 -38.47
C GLN A 479 -9.07 42.64 -38.98
N GLY A 480 -8.14 41.82 -39.48
CA GLY A 480 -8.42 40.51 -40.06
C GLY A 480 -7.26 39.52 -39.87
N TRP A 481 -7.41 38.34 -40.47
CA TRP A 481 -6.38 37.30 -40.42
C TRP A 481 -5.10 37.77 -41.10
N VAL A 482 -4.01 37.82 -40.34
CA VAL A 482 -2.67 38.01 -40.89
C VAL A 482 -2.22 36.67 -41.45
N LEU A 483 -2.15 36.58 -42.78
CA LEU A 483 -1.55 35.44 -43.44
C LEU A 483 -0.02 35.58 -43.32
N PRO A 484 0.71 34.50 -43.00
CA PRO A 484 2.15 34.56 -42.96
C PRO A 484 2.70 34.90 -44.35
N ASP A 485 3.76 35.69 -44.37
CA ASP A 485 4.49 35.96 -45.60
C ASP A 485 5.05 34.66 -46.19
N GLN A 486 5.37 34.69 -47.48
CA GLN A 486 6.03 33.56 -48.12
C GLN A 486 7.34 33.25 -47.38
N PRO A 487 7.68 31.95 -47.23
CA PRO A 487 8.88 31.53 -46.53
C PRO A 487 10.10 32.28 -47.08
N SER A 488 10.86 32.88 -46.18
CA SER A 488 12.00 33.74 -46.53
C SER A 488 13.18 32.98 -47.14
N ASP A 489 13.16 31.63 -47.09
CA ASP A 489 14.17 30.76 -47.69
C ASP A 489 13.55 29.40 -48.05
N ASP A 490 14.09 28.74 -49.07
CA ASP A 490 13.59 27.45 -49.59
C ASP A 490 13.67 26.35 -48.52
N ILE A 491 14.66 26.42 -47.63
CA ILE A 491 14.80 25.49 -46.50
C ILE A 491 13.61 25.63 -45.54
N TRP A 492 13.18 26.86 -45.24
CA TRP A 492 12.01 27.10 -44.39
C TRP A 492 10.70 26.74 -45.09
N ALA A 493 10.64 26.90 -46.42
CA ALA A 493 9.49 26.46 -47.22
C ALA A 493 9.25 24.95 -47.07
N THR A 494 10.30 24.13 -47.10
CA THR A 494 10.17 22.67 -46.92
C THR A 494 9.64 22.24 -45.54
N ALA A 495 9.78 23.08 -44.52
CA ALA A 495 9.25 22.79 -43.18
C ALA A 495 7.76 23.15 -43.03
N LEU A 496 7.24 24.00 -43.91
CA LEU A 496 5.84 24.44 -43.94
C LEU A 496 4.98 23.63 -44.91
N GLU A 497 5.59 22.90 -45.85
CA GLU A 497 4.91 21.90 -46.67
C GLU A 497 4.56 20.67 -45.84
N LYS A 498 3.28 20.56 -45.47
CA LYS A 498 2.64 19.32 -45.02
C LYS A 498 1.31 19.13 -45.72
#